data_AF-A0A914N413-F1
#
_entry.id   AF-A0A914N413-F1
#
_cell.length_a   1.000
_cell.length_b   1.000
_cell.length_c   1.000
_cell.angle_alpha   90.00
_cell.angle_beta   90.00
_cell.angle_gamma   90.00
#
_symmetry.space_group_name_H-M   'P 1'
#
loop_
_entity.id
_entity.type
_entity.pdbx_description
1 polymer ?
#
loop_
_entity_poly.entity_id
_entity_poly.type
_entity_poly.pdbx_seq_one_letter_code
_entity_poly.pdbx_strand_id
1 'polypeptide(L)'
;MANKWADRRKGMLLVLSGYRANLQIINLLGYSTTIFRLVLMTMKFWFQNHSIYGGKFGFINGTTLAILICNIILKNPHNNSIIKIFKEFMEIYSQ
;
A
#
# COMPACT_ATOMS: atom_id res chain seq x y z
N MET A 1 22.86 -12.77 27.08
CA MET A 1 23.24 -11.50 26.42
C MET A 1 23.26 -11.55 24.88
N ALA A 2 23.46 -12.72 24.24
CA ALA A 2 23.48 -12.84 22.77
C ALA A 2 22.18 -12.40 22.04
N ASN A 3 21.01 -12.60 22.67
CA ASN A 3 19.71 -12.30 22.05
C ASN A 3 19.47 -10.80 21.80
N LYS A 4 19.95 -9.92 22.67
CA LYS A 4 19.71 -8.47 22.58
C LYS A 4 20.28 -7.85 21.30
N TRP A 5 21.43 -8.36 20.82
CA TRP A 5 22.05 -7.91 19.57
C TRP A 5 21.32 -8.45 18.35
N ALA A 6 20.81 -9.69 18.41
CA ALA A 6 19.97 -10.25 17.36
C ALA A 6 18.67 -9.46 17.20
N ASP A 7 17.98 -9.14 18.30
CA ASP A 7 16.74 -8.36 18.29
C ASP A 7 16.96 -6.94 17.76
N ARG A 8 18.06 -6.29 18.14
CA ARG A 8 18.43 -4.96 17.60
C ARG A 8 18.64 -5.00 16.09
N ARG A 9 19.38 -5.99 15.59
CA ARG A 9 19.60 -6.15 14.14
C ARG A 9 18.28 -6.42 13.41
N LYS A 10 17.41 -7.26 13.98
CA LYS A 10 16.08 -7.53 13.42
C LYS A 10 15.26 -6.25 13.32
N GLY A 11 15.23 -5.43 14.37
CA GLY A 11 14.56 -4.13 14.36
C GLY A 11 15.10 -3.20 13.26
N MET A 12 16.42 -3.10 13.12
CA MET A 12 17.06 -2.30 12.07
C MET A 12 16.68 -2.76 10.67
N LEU A 13 16.70 -4.08 10.42
CA LEU A 13 16.30 -4.65 9.13
C LEU A 13 14.83 -4.36 8.81
N LEU A 14 13.93 -4.46 9.81
CA LEU A 14 12.51 -4.16 9.62
C LEU A 14 12.29 -2.68 9.28
N VAL A 15 12.94 -1.75 9.98
CA VAL A 15 12.86 -0.32 9.68
C VAL A 15 13.39 -0.02 8.27
N LEU A 16 14.55 -0.59 7.91
CA LEU A 16 15.12 -0.41 6.58
C LEU A 16 14.20 -1.00 5.49
N SER A 17 13.60 -2.16 5.74
CA SER A 17 12.67 -2.79 4.80
C SER A 17 11.43 -1.92 4.57
N GLY A 18 10.86 -1.32 5.62
CA GLY A 18 9.72 -0.40 5.49
C GLY A 18 10.08 0.84 4.68
N TYR A 19 11.24 1.45 4.95
CA TYR A 19 11.74 2.59 4.18
C TYR A 19 11.94 2.25 2.69
N ARG A 20 12.64 1.13 2.40
CA ARG A 20 12.92 0.69 1.03
C ARG A 20 11.64 0.31 0.27
N ALA A 21 10.68 -0.32 0.93
CA ALA A 21 9.39 -0.65 0.31
C ALA A 21 8.63 0.61 -0.14
N ASN A 22 8.58 1.63 0.72
CA ASN A 22 7.92 2.90 0.39
C ASN A 22 8.64 3.63 -0.74
N LEU A 23 9.98 3.68 -0.71
CA LEU A 23 10.76 4.26 -1.81
C LEU A 23 10.52 3.52 -3.13
N GLN A 24 10.47 2.19 -3.11
CA GLN A 24 10.24 1.40 -4.31
C GLN A 24 8.87 1.71 -4.93
N ILE A 25 7.83 1.86 -4.13
CA ILE A 25 6.49 2.25 -4.61
C ILE A 25 6.54 3.61 -5.31
N ILE A 26 7.18 4.61 -4.69
CA ILE A 26 7.30 5.95 -5.27
C ILE A 26 8.09 5.92 -6.59
N ASN A 27 9.21 5.20 -6.62
CA ASN A 27 10.06 5.07 -7.80
C ASN A 27 9.34 4.38 -8.97
N LEU A 28 8.53 3.37 -8.69
CA LEU A 28 7.75 2.67 -9.71
C LEU A 28 6.64 3.54 -10.30
N LEU A 29 6.00 4.37 -9.48
CA LEU A 29 4.87 5.20 -9.91
C LEU A 29 5.31 6.46 -10.67
N GLY A 30 6.50 6.98 -10.39
CA GLY A 30 7.03 8.17 -11.06
C GLY A 30 6.03 9.34 -11.03
N TYR A 31 5.56 9.75 -12.20
CA TYR A 31 4.60 10.86 -12.37
C TYR A 31 3.21 10.57 -11.77
N SER A 32 2.81 9.30 -11.65
CA SER A 32 1.49 8.90 -11.12
C SER A 32 1.41 8.95 -9.58
N THR A 33 2.46 9.40 -8.90
CA THR A 33 2.54 9.45 -7.43
C THR A 33 1.43 10.30 -6.80
N THR A 34 1.05 11.42 -7.43
CA THR A 34 -0.02 12.30 -6.90
C THR A 34 -1.37 11.60 -6.90
N ILE A 35 -1.71 10.93 -8.01
CA ILE A 35 -2.96 10.18 -8.16
C ILE A 35 -2.98 8.99 -7.20
N PHE A 36 -1.87 8.26 -7.12
CA PHE A 36 -1.70 7.18 -6.16
C PHE A 36 -1.99 7.61 -4.72
N ARG A 37 -1.43 8.75 -4.26
CA ARG A 37 -1.67 9.25 -2.90
C ARG A 37 -3.14 9.54 -2.65
N LEU A 38 -3.82 10.14 -3.62
CA LEU A 38 -5.22 10.51 -3.49
C LEU A 38 -6.15 9.29 -3.54
N VAL A 39 -5.88 8.32 -4.40
CA VAL A 39 -6.56 7.02 -4.40
C VAL A 39 -6.34 6.28 -3.08
N LEU A 40 -5.10 6.22 -2.60
CA LEU A 40 -4.75 5.56 -1.34
C LEU A 40 -5.49 6.20 -0.14
N MET A 41 -5.57 7.53 -0.09
CA MET A 41 -6.31 8.24 0.96
C MET A 41 -7.81 7.92 0.91
N THR A 42 -8.40 7.98 -0.29
CA THR A 42 -9.83 7.71 -0.50
C THR A 42 -10.18 6.26 -0.14
N MET A 43 -9.36 5.31 -0.59
CA MET A 43 -9.52 3.89 -0.27
C MET A 43 -9.35 3.64 1.22
N LYS A 44 -8.33 4.20 1.87
CA LYS A 44 -8.15 4.05 3.33
C LYS A 44 -9.41 4.48 4.09
N PHE A 45 -9.97 5.63 3.73
CA PHE A 45 -11.21 6.11 4.35
C PHE A 45 -12.38 5.15 4.11
N TRP A 46 -12.55 4.66 2.88
CA TRP A 46 -13.59 3.67 2.57
C TRP A 46 -13.43 2.38 3.38
N PHE A 47 -12.22 1.82 3.43
CA PHE A 47 -11.92 0.59 4.19
C PHE A 47 -12.16 0.77 5.70
N GLN A 48 -11.82 1.93 6.25
CA GLN A 48 -12.10 2.26 7.66
C GLN A 48 -13.60 2.33 7.93
N ASN A 49 -14.38 2.98 7.08
CA ASN A 49 -15.83 3.08 7.23
C ASN A 49 -16.54 1.72 7.10
N HIS A 50 -15.95 0.76 6.38
CA HIS A 50 -16.48 -0.59 6.24
C HIS A 50 -15.89 -1.59 7.25
N SER A 51 -15.12 -1.12 8.24
CA SER A 51 -14.53 -1.95 9.31
C SER A 51 -13.64 -3.11 8.81
N ILE A 52 -13.03 -2.94 7.64
CA ILE A 52 -12.11 -3.90 7.00
C ILE A 52 -10.69 -3.34 6.91
N TYR A 53 -10.37 -2.34 7.74
CA TYR A 53 -9.03 -1.78 7.89
C TYR A 53 -8.46 -2.10 9.28
N GLY A 54 -7.38 -2.89 9.34
CA GLY A 54 -6.78 -3.24 10.62
C GLY A 54 -5.91 -4.49 10.57
N GLY A 55 -4.63 -4.33 10.21
CA GLY A 55 -3.69 -5.46 10.08
C GLY A 55 -3.53 -6.33 11.32
N LYS A 56 -3.68 -5.77 12.52
CA LYS A 56 -3.63 -6.53 13.78
C LYS A 56 -4.78 -7.54 13.91
N PHE A 57 -5.90 -7.30 13.24
CA PHE A 57 -7.10 -8.13 13.27
C PHE A 57 -7.21 -9.05 12.05
N GLY A 58 -6.16 -9.16 11.23
CA GLY A 58 -6.15 -9.95 9.99
C GLY A 58 -6.77 -9.26 8.77
N PHE A 59 -7.24 -8.01 8.92
CA PHE A 59 -7.75 -7.21 7.81
C PHE A 59 -6.64 -6.51 7.03
N ILE A 60 -7.00 -5.85 5.93
CA ILE A 60 -6.05 -5.08 5.11
C ILE A 60 -5.43 -3.95 5.95
N ASN A 61 -4.11 -3.77 5.80
CA ASN A 61 -3.36 -2.68 6.39
C ASN A 61 -2.90 -1.68 5.32
N GLY A 62 -2.32 -0.55 5.76
CA GLY A 62 -1.92 0.52 4.86
C GLY A 62 -0.87 0.11 3.82
N THR A 63 0.05 -0.79 4.15
CA THR A 63 1.09 -1.26 3.23
C THR A 63 0.52 -2.22 2.19
N THR A 64 -0.32 -3.18 2.62
CA THR A 64 -1.01 -4.09 1.71
C THR A 64 -1.87 -3.31 0.72
N LEU A 65 -2.68 -2.37 1.21
CA LEU A 65 -3.52 -1.53 0.36
C LEU A 65 -2.71 -0.69 -0.64
N ALA A 66 -1.59 -0.12 -0.20
CA ALA A 66 -0.67 0.62 -1.06
C ALA A 66 -0.11 -0.24 -2.20
N ILE A 67 0.28 -1.49 -1.91
CA ILE A 67 0.79 -2.42 -2.94
C ILE A 67 -0.30 -2.79 -3.95
N LEU A 68 -1.52 -3.10 -3.48
CA LEU A 68 -2.64 -3.48 -4.35
C LEU A 68 -3.03 -2.34 -5.31
N ILE A 69 -3.09 -1.10 -4.80
CA ILE A 69 -3.37 0.08 -5.62
C ILE A 69 -2.23 0.36 -6.59
N CYS A 70 -0.97 0.24 -6.14
CA CYS A 70 0.21 0.41 -7.00
C CYS A 70 0.17 -0.55 -8.19
N ASN A 71 -0.17 -1.82 -7.96
CA ASN A 71 -0.29 -2.82 -9.02
C ASN A 71 -1.34 -2.45 -10.09
N ILE A 72 -2.48 -1.90 -9.68
CA ILE A 72 -3.53 -1.45 -10.62
C ILE A 72 -3.03 -0.27 -11.46
N ILE A 73 -2.41 0.72 -10.83
CA ILE A 73 -1.89 1.89 -11.54
C ILE A 73 -0.80 1.48 -12.54
N LEU A 74 0.07 0.53 -12.17
CA LEU A 74 1.11 0.03 -13.07
C LEU A 74 0.56 -0.76 -14.26
N LYS A 75 -0.60 -1.43 -14.14
CA LYS A 75 -1.28 -2.08 -15.27
C LYS A 75 -1.81 -1.07 -16.29
N ASN A 76 -2.26 0.09 -15.82
CA ASN A 76 -2.86 1.15 -16.65
C ASN A 76 -2.24 2.52 -16.35
N PRO A 77 -0.96 2.76 -16.72
CA PRO A 77 -0.21 3.93 -16.26
C PRO A 77 -0.74 5.28 -16.80
N HIS A 78 -1.49 5.27 -17.90
CA HIS A 78 -2.11 6.46 -18.48
C HIS A 78 -3.47 6.79 -17.85
N ASN A 79 -4.01 5.91 -17.00
CA ASN A 79 -5.31 6.11 -16.37
C ASN A 79 -5.19 6.99 -15.12
N ASN A 80 -5.49 8.27 -15.29
CA ASN A 80 -5.41 9.25 -14.20
C ASN A 80 -6.74 9.44 -13.46
N SER A 81 -7.75 8.61 -13.71
CA SER A 81 -9.07 8.73 -13.09
C SER A 81 -9.18 7.88 -11.83
N ILE A 82 -9.35 8.55 -10.68
CA ILE A 82 -9.56 7.93 -9.37
C ILE A 82 -10.73 6.95 -9.39
N ILE A 83 -11.84 7.35 -10.04
CA ILE A 83 -13.06 6.54 -10.13
C ILE A 83 -12.78 5.25 -10.91
N LYS A 84 -12.04 5.33 -12.02
CA LYS A 84 -11.69 4.13 -12.79
C LYS A 84 -10.77 3.19 -12.00
N ILE A 85 -9.75 3.73 -11.33
CA ILE A 85 -8.85 2.94 -10.49
C ILE A 85 -9.63 2.27 -9.35
N PHE A 86 -10.59 2.97 -8.74
CA PHE A 86 -11.45 2.40 -7.71
C PHE A 86 -12.34 1.27 -8.24
N LYS A 87 -12.98 1.47 -9.40
CA LYS A 87 -13.79 0.43 -10.04
C LYS A 87 -12.96 -0.81 -10.37
N GLU A 88 -11.80 -0.61 -11.00
CA GLU A 88 -10.88 -1.68 -11.36
C GLU A 88 -10.38 -2.43 -10.11
N PHE A 89 -10.14 -1.73 -8.99
CA PHE A 89 -9.83 -2.37 -7.71
C PHE A 89 -10.95 -3.28 -7.24
N MET A 90 -12.19 -2.81 -7.27
CA MET A 90 -13.34 -3.62 -6.85
C MET A 90 -13.52 -4.82 -7.78
N GLU A 91 -13.49 -4.61 -9.09
CA GLU A 91 -13.64 -5.70 -10.09
C GLU A 91 -12.58 -6.80 -9.95
N ILE A 92 -11.33 -6.45 -9.65
CA ILE A 92 -10.23 -7.42 -9.52
C ILE A 92 -10.29 -8.18 -8.19
N TYR A 93 -10.61 -7.51 -7.08
CA TYR A 93 -10.50 -8.10 -5.73
C TYR A 93 -11.83 -8.53 -5.11
N SER A 94 -12.97 -8.31 -5.79
CA SER A 94 -14.27 -8.84 -5.38
C SER A 94 -14.63 -10.20 -6.01
N GLN A 95 -13.81 -10.69 -6.95
CA GLN A 95 -13.94 -12.02 -7.55
C GLN A 95 -13.36 -13.08 -6.61
#